data_AF-A0AAW6CDR5-F1
#
_entry.id   AF-A0AAW6CDR5-F1
#
_cell.length_a   1.000
_cell.length_b   1.000
_cell.length_c   1.000
_cell.angle_alpha   90.00
_cell.angle_beta   90.00
_cell.angle_gamma   90.00
#
_symmetry.space_group_name_H-M   'P 1'
#
loop_
_entity.id
_entity.type
_entity.pdbx_description
1 polymer ?
#
loop_
_entity_poly.entity_id
_entity_poly.type
_entity_poly.pdbx_seq_one_letter_code
_entity_poly.pdbx_strand_id
1 'polypeptide(L)'
;VIQSPYSMEFTDEQARKQIKRELLRDETGGEWLIGKLGIRAYYDVEYEEMIQDTEWWERHQGQNIMLRRKLRINGRSGYWELVFSHTLPLGPVPEEMRPCVR
;
A
#
# COMPACT_ATOMS: atom_id res chain seq x y z
N VAL A 1 8.17 -3.13 1.43
CA VAL A 1 8.30 -2.26 0.23
C VAL A 1 7.71 -3.01 -0.96
N ILE A 2 6.92 -2.35 -1.79
CA ILE A 2 6.34 -2.92 -3.00
C ILE A 2 6.72 -2.03 -4.18
N GLN A 3 7.30 -2.63 -5.22
CA GLN A 3 7.50 -1.93 -6.48
C GLN A 3 6.15 -1.79 -7.18
N SER A 4 5.79 -0.56 -7.54
CA SER A 4 4.58 -0.29 -8.30
C SER A 4 4.83 -0.55 -9.80
N PRO A 5 3.77 -0.74 -10.60
CA PRO A 5 3.90 -0.82 -12.05
C PRO A 5 4.20 0.54 -12.72
N TYR A 6 4.26 1.66 -11.97
CA TYR A 6 4.40 3.00 -12.54
C TYR A 6 5.87 3.39 -12.71
N SER A 7 6.24 3.79 -13.94
CA SER A 7 7.57 4.30 -14.30
C SER A 7 7.92 5.58 -13.55
N MET A 8 9.20 5.81 -13.28
CA MET A 8 9.74 7.05 -12.72
C MET A 8 9.49 8.29 -13.58
N GLU A 9 9.08 8.11 -14.85
CA GLU A 9 8.66 9.20 -15.74
C GLU A 9 7.35 9.88 -15.28
N PHE A 10 6.57 9.21 -14.43
CA PHE A 10 5.37 9.79 -13.85
C PHE A 10 5.77 10.83 -12.80
N THR A 11 5.07 11.97 -12.79
CA THR A 11 5.21 12.95 -11.72
C THR A 11 4.71 12.37 -10.39
N ASP A 12 5.19 12.92 -9.27
CA ASP A 12 4.73 12.49 -7.93
C ASP A 12 3.20 12.57 -7.79
N GLU A 13 2.57 13.62 -8.34
CA GLU A 13 1.11 13.76 -8.33
C GLU A 13 0.41 12.65 -9.13
N GLN A 14 0.93 12.33 -10.32
CA GLN A 14 0.39 11.25 -11.16
C GLN A 14 0.55 9.89 -10.46
N ALA A 15 1.73 9.61 -9.91
CA ALA A 15 2.00 8.38 -9.16
C ALA A 15 1.08 8.28 -7.93
N ARG A 16 0.94 9.35 -7.14
CA ARG A 16 0.01 9.39 -5.99
C ARG A 16 -1.43 9.13 -6.41
N LYS A 17 -1.89 9.77 -7.48
CA LYS A 17 -3.28 9.64 -7.96
C LYS A 17 -3.56 8.21 -8.42
N GLN A 18 -2.66 7.61 -9.20
CA GLN A 18 -2.84 6.24 -9.69
C GLN A 18 -2.71 5.22 -8.56
N ILE A 19 -1.70 5.34 -7.70
CA ILE A 19 -1.54 4.45 -6.54
C ILE A 19 -2.74 4.55 -5.60
N LYS A 20 -3.25 5.76 -5.32
CA LYS A 20 -4.45 5.92 -4.49
C LYS A 20 -5.68 5.27 -5.12
N ARG A 21 -5.88 5.47 -6.42
CA ARG A 21 -7.05 4.95 -7.15
C ARG A 21 -7.02 3.43 -7.31
N GLU A 22 -5.89 2.87 -7.70
CA GLU A 22 -5.78 1.47 -8.14
C GLU A 22 -5.33 0.52 -7.02
N LEU A 23 -4.42 0.97 -6.14
CA LEU A 23 -3.89 0.10 -5.08
C LEU A 23 -4.70 0.21 -3.78
N LEU A 24 -5.25 1.38 -3.46
CA LEU A 24 -5.76 1.69 -2.11
C LEU A 24 -7.29 1.84 -2.01
N ARG A 25 -7.98 1.76 -3.15
CA ARG A 25 -9.43 1.94 -3.35
C ARG A 25 -9.92 3.38 -3.19
N ASP A 26 -10.79 3.78 -4.11
CA ASP A 26 -11.76 4.86 -3.93
C ASP A 26 -13.11 4.29 -3.45
N GLU A 27 -13.95 5.19 -2.95
CA GLU A 27 -15.21 4.95 -2.26
C GLU A 27 -16.30 4.28 -3.14
N THR A 28 -16.08 4.06 -4.44
CA THR A 28 -17.09 3.58 -5.40
C THR A 28 -17.07 2.09 -5.71
N GLY A 29 -16.28 1.29 -4.99
CA GLY A 29 -16.47 -0.17 -4.97
C GLY A 29 -15.62 -0.99 -5.96
N GLY A 30 -14.55 -0.43 -6.55
CA GLY A 30 -13.58 -1.18 -7.38
C GLY A 30 -12.79 -2.26 -6.63
N GLU A 31 -11.89 -3.00 -7.28
CA GLU A 31 -11.03 -3.98 -6.59
C GLU A 31 -9.98 -3.28 -5.71
N TRP A 32 -9.85 -3.72 -4.46
CA TRP A 32 -8.82 -3.27 -3.53
C TRP A 32 -7.57 -4.14 -3.69
N LEU A 33 -6.64 -3.77 -4.59
CA LEU A 33 -5.50 -4.61 -4.95
C LEU A 33 -4.57 -4.91 -3.75
N ILE A 34 -4.33 -3.94 -2.85
CA ILE A 34 -3.53 -4.21 -1.64
C ILE A 34 -4.19 -5.25 -0.73
N GLY A 35 -5.52 -5.42 -0.81
CA GLY A 35 -6.24 -6.47 -0.11
C GLY A 35 -5.88 -7.89 -0.57
N LYS A 36 -5.44 -8.05 -1.84
CA LYS A 36 -4.92 -9.33 -2.35
C LYS A 36 -3.59 -9.74 -1.69
N LEU A 37 -2.87 -8.80 -1.07
CA LEU A 37 -1.69 -9.07 -0.24
C LEU A 37 -2.05 -9.47 1.20
N GLY A 38 -3.34 -9.58 1.52
CA GLY A 38 -3.81 -9.91 2.86
C GLY A 38 -4.02 -8.71 3.77
N ILE A 39 -3.81 -7.47 3.30
CA ILE A 39 -4.18 -6.26 4.06
C ILE A 39 -5.70 -6.23 4.23
N ARG A 40 -6.17 -5.93 5.45
CA ARG A 40 -7.59 -5.91 5.82
C ARG A 40 -8.05 -4.58 6.42
N ALA A 41 -7.12 -3.78 6.91
CA ALA A 41 -7.39 -2.42 7.40
C ALA A 41 -6.26 -1.47 7.02
N TYR A 42 -6.56 -0.18 7.07
CA TYR A 42 -5.60 0.90 6.89
C TYR A 42 -5.70 1.89 8.06
N TYR A 43 -4.56 2.27 8.63
CA TYR A 43 -4.51 3.31 9.65
C TYR A 43 -3.28 4.20 9.43
N ASP A 44 -3.48 5.48 9.08
CA ASP A 44 -2.40 6.38 8.64
C ASP A 44 -1.60 6.97 9.79
N VAL A 45 -1.03 6.09 10.61
CA VAL A 45 -0.27 6.43 11.81
C VAL A 45 1.01 5.58 11.86
N GLU A 46 1.95 5.97 12.70
CA GLU A 46 3.08 5.11 13.05
C GLU A 46 2.64 3.97 13.98
N TYR A 47 3.47 2.94 14.14
CA TYR A 47 3.11 1.74 14.89
C TYR A 47 2.85 2.04 16.38
N GLU A 48 3.65 2.95 16.95
CA GLU A 48 3.54 3.38 18.34
C GLU A 48 2.20 4.09 18.61
N GLU A 49 1.74 4.91 17.67
CA GLU A 49 0.46 5.62 17.74
C GLU A 49 -0.71 4.64 17.64
N MET A 50 -0.61 3.61 16.78
CA MET A 50 -1.63 2.56 16.67
C MET A 50 -1.81 1.80 17.99
N ILE A 51 -0.74 1.47 18.70
CA ILE A 51 -0.83 0.73 19.98
C ILE A 51 -1.46 1.58 21.08
N GLN A 52 -1.27 2.90 21.05
CA GLN A 52 -1.85 3.81 22.03
C GLN A 52 -3.37 3.98 21.84
N ASP A 53 -3.88 3.78 20.63
CA ASP A 53 -5.31 3.76 20.34
C ASP A 53 -5.90 2.37 20.61
N THR A 54 -6.14 2.08 21.90
CA THR A 54 -6.63 0.77 22.35
C THR A 54 -7.98 0.42 21.74
N GLU A 55 -8.88 1.40 21.59
CA GLU A 55 -10.22 1.16 21.02
C GLU A 55 -10.13 0.80 19.53
N TRP A 56 -9.27 1.48 18.76
CA TRP A 56 -9.05 1.12 17.37
C TRP A 56 -8.35 -0.24 17.23
N TRP A 57 -7.32 -0.47 18.04
CA TRP A 57 -6.55 -1.71 18.04
C TRP A 57 -7.43 -2.93 18.36
N GLU A 58 -8.27 -2.87 19.38
CA GLU A 58 -9.18 -3.96 19.76
C GLU A 58 -10.18 -4.31 18.64
N ARG A 59 -10.70 -3.30 17.93
CA ARG A 59 -11.64 -3.53 16.81
C ARG A 59 -10.99 -4.20 15.59
N HIS A 60 -9.68 -4.03 15.41
CA HIS A 60 -8.94 -4.54 14.25
C HIS A 60 -7.93 -5.63 14.62
N GLN A 61 -8.04 -6.18 15.83
CA GLN A 61 -7.13 -7.21 16.31
C GLN A 61 -7.14 -8.43 15.38
N GLY A 62 -5.95 -8.94 15.07
CA GLY A 62 -5.77 -10.09 14.18
C GLY A 62 -5.92 -9.79 12.68
N GLN A 63 -6.22 -8.53 12.31
CA GLN A 63 -6.17 -8.09 10.92
C GLN A 63 -4.76 -7.68 10.53
N ASN A 64 -4.40 -7.88 9.25
CA ASN A 64 -3.20 -7.27 8.71
C ASN A 64 -3.48 -5.81 8.39
N ILE A 65 -2.92 -4.92 9.19
CA ILE A 65 -3.17 -3.49 9.14
C ILE A 65 -2.03 -2.84 8.38
N MET A 66 -2.34 -2.11 7.31
CA MET A 66 -1.38 -1.23 6.66
C MET A 66 -1.30 0.08 7.44
N LEU A 67 -0.09 0.44 7.86
CA LEU A 67 0.19 1.68 8.57
C LEU A 67 0.63 2.78 7.61
N ARG A 68 1.22 3.86 8.15
CA ARG A 68 1.73 4.98 7.38
C ARG A 68 2.51 4.52 6.14
N ARG A 69 2.16 5.14 5.01
CA ARG A 69 2.75 4.85 3.70
C ARG A 69 3.50 6.04 3.13
N LYS A 70 4.51 5.76 2.31
CA LYS A 70 5.31 6.74 1.59
C LYS A 70 5.54 6.26 0.16
N LEU A 71 5.68 7.21 -0.75
CA LEU A 71 6.13 6.93 -2.11
C LEU A 71 7.58 7.34 -2.24
N ARG A 72 8.34 6.55 -2.99
CA ARG A 72 9.70 6.90 -3.40
C ARG A 72 9.98 6.41 -4.81
N ILE A 73 10.92 7.06 -5.48
CA ILE A 73 11.43 6.61 -6.77
C ILE A 73 12.58 5.63 -6.53
N ASN A 74 12.58 4.49 -7.22
CA ASN A 74 13.72 3.60 -7.29
C ASN A 74 14.44 3.82 -8.62
N GLY A 75 15.54 4.60 -8.60
CA GLY A 75 16.32 4.90 -9.81
C GLY A 75 17.05 3.70 -10.43
N ARG A 76 17.18 2.58 -9.70
CA ARG A 76 17.79 1.35 -10.22
C ARG A 76 16.78 0.53 -11.02
N SER A 77 15.54 0.42 -10.54
CA SER A 77 14.49 -0.30 -11.27
C SER A 77 13.78 0.59 -12.29
N GLY A 78 13.80 1.91 -12.11
CA GLY A 78 13.09 2.86 -12.96
C GLY A 78 11.61 3.01 -12.62
N TYR A 79 11.17 2.54 -11.44
CA TYR A 79 9.76 2.54 -11.03
C TYR A 79 9.55 3.26 -9.70
N TRP A 80 8.32 3.70 -9.47
CA TRP A 80 7.84 4.13 -8.17
C TRP A 80 7.68 2.94 -7.22
N GLU A 81 7.96 3.15 -5.94
CA GLU A 81 7.77 2.18 -4.87
C GLU A 81 6.82 2.71 -3.81
N LEU A 82 5.92 1.83 -3.37
CA LEU A 82 5.08 2.03 -2.20
C LEU A 82 5.77 1.41 -0.98
N VAL A 83 6.10 2.23 0.00
CA VAL A 83 6.73 1.84 1.26
C VAL A 83 5.72 2.00 2.38
N PHE A 84 5.48 0.94 3.15
CA PHE A 84 4.59 0.97 4.31
C PHE A 84 5.00 -0.10 5.32
N SER A 85 4.56 0.10 6.56
CA SER A 85 4.61 -0.88 7.64
C SER A 85 3.30 -1.66 7.71
N HIS A 86 3.36 -2.91 8.19
CA HIS A 86 2.19 -3.76 8.33
C HIS A 86 2.29 -4.68 9.55
N THR A 87 1.17 -5.15 10.08
CA THR A 87 1.13 -5.91 11.35
C THR A 87 1.29 -7.42 11.18
N LEU A 88 0.99 -7.97 9.99
CA LEU A 88 1.14 -9.40 9.69
C LEU A 88 1.84 -9.61 8.34
N PRO A 89 2.47 -10.79 8.08
CA PRO A 89 3.12 -11.06 6.80
C PRO A 89 2.21 -10.82 5.59
N LEU A 90 2.78 -10.29 4.51
CA LEU A 90 2.08 -10.11 3.25
C LEU A 90 1.98 -11.43 2.48
N GLY A 91 0.90 -11.58 1.73
CA GLY A 91 0.76 -12.62 0.71
C GLY A 91 1.63 -12.35 -0.53
N PRO A 92 1.62 -13.26 -1.51
CA PRO A 92 2.35 -13.10 -2.76
C PRO A 92 1.86 -11.87 -3.54
N VAL A 93 2.78 -11.19 -4.23
CA VAL A 93 2.43 -10.02 -5.07
C VAL A 93 1.55 -10.48 -6.24
N PRO A 94 0.31 -9.96 -6.37
CA PRO A 94 -0.59 -10.27 -7.48
C PRO A 94 0.01 -9.86 -8.82
N GLU A 95 -0.38 -10.53 -9.90
CA GLU A 95 0.16 -10.26 -11.24
C GLU A 95 -0.12 -8.82 -11.70
N GLU A 96 -1.30 -8.29 -11.35
CA GLU A 96 -1.76 -6.95 -11.68
C GLU A 96 -0.92 -5.83 -11.02
N MET A 97 -0.18 -6.17 -9.96
CA MET A 97 0.73 -5.26 -9.26
C MET A 97 2.18 -5.37 -9.72
N ARG A 98 2.50 -6.36 -10.56
CA ARG A 98 3.86 -6.56 -11.06
C ARG A 98 4.16 -5.57 -12.18
N PRO A 99 5.42 -5.11 -12.32
CA PRO A 99 5.80 -4.30 -13.46
C PRO A 99 5.52 -5.04 -14.77
N CYS A 100 4.97 -4.35 -15.77
CA CYS A 100 4.93 -4.89 -17.13
C CYS A 100 6.38 -5.09 -17.60
N VAL A 101 6.79 -6.34 -17.77
CA VAL A 101 8.06 -6.67 -18.42
C VAL A 101 7.93 -6.24 -19.87
N ARG A 102 8.62 -5.17 -20.26
CA ARG A 102 8.81 -4.80 -21.66
C ARG A 102 9.98 -5.59 -22.25
#